data_AF-A0A4V3MTI2-F1
#
_entry.id   AF-A0A4V3MTI2-F1
#
_cell.length_a   1.000
_cell.length_b   1.000
_cell.length_c   1.000
_cell.angle_alpha   90.00
_cell.angle_beta   90.00
_cell.angle_gamma   90.00
#
_symmetry.space_group_name_H-M   'P 1'
#
loop_
_entity.id
_entity.type
_entity.pdbx_description
1 polymer ?
#
loop_
_entity_poly.entity_id
_entity_poly.type
_entity_poly.pdbx_seq_one_letter_code
_entity_poly.pdbx_strand_id
1 'polypeptide(L)'
;DMADLEARLKEAKDCRFRLIATDGVFSMDGIIANLQGVCDLAGKYDAMVMVDDSHAVGFVGKNGRGSAEHCGVEGRVDIITGTLGKALGGASGGYTSGKNQVVDWLR
;
A
#
# COMPACT_ATOMS: atom_id res chain seq x y z
N ASP A 1 -7.49 12.35 1.69
CA ASP A 1 -7.80 13.32 0.62
C ASP A 1 -6.59 13.44 -0.30
N MET A 2 -6.77 13.51 -1.62
CA MET A 2 -5.65 13.54 -2.58
C MET A 2 -4.97 14.90 -2.69
N ALA A 3 -5.70 16.00 -2.50
CA ALA A 3 -5.13 17.33 -2.53
C ALA A 3 -4.27 17.59 -1.28
N ASP A 4 -4.71 17.10 -0.12
CA ASP A 4 -3.90 17.16 1.10
C ASP A 4 -2.64 16.27 0.98
N LEU A 5 -2.76 15.06 0.44
CA LEU A 5 -1.59 14.22 0.16
C LEU A 5 -0.57 14.93 -0.75
N GLU A 6 -1.03 15.58 -1.81
CA GLU A 6 -0.16 16.38 -2.68
C GLU A 6 0.47 17.56 -1.94
N ALA A 7 -0.26 18.23 -1.05
CA ALA A 7 0.28 19.31 -0.23
C ALA A 7 1.41 18.80 0.69
N ARG A 8 1.21 17.66 1.37
CA ARG A 8 2.26 17.03 2.21
C ARG A 8 3.49 16.62 1.40
N LEU A 9 3.31 16.10 0.19
CA LEU A 9 4.42 15.74 -0.71
C LEU A 9 5.23 16.97 -1.17
N LYS A 10 4.57 18.11 -1.37
CA LYS A 10 5.25 19.39 -1.67
C LYS A 10 6.02 19.92 -0.47
N GLU A 11 5.48 19.80 0.73
CA GLU A 11 6.18 20.17 1.97
C GLU A 11 7.42 19.30 2.20
N ALA A 12 7.33 18.00 1.90
CA ALA A 12 8.43 17.05 2.02
C ALA A 12 9.47 17.12 0.87
N LYS A 13 9.44 18.15 0.01
CA LYS A 13 10.30 18.25 -1.19
C LYS A 13 11.80 18.17 -0.88
N ASP A 14 12.22 18.63 0.31
CA ASP A 14 13.62 18.70 0.72
C ASP A 14 14.08 17.40 1.43
N CYS A 15 13.16 16.45 1.65
CA CYS A 15 13.48 15.15 2.19
C CYS A 15 14.15 14.28 1.13
N ARG A 16 15.26 13.62 1.51
CA ARG A 16 15.99 12.69 0.63
C ARG A 16 15.12 11.53 0.13
N PHE A 17 14.28 10.99 1.01
CA PHE A 17 13.37 9.89 0.70
C PHE A 17 11.97 10.25 1.17
N ARG A 18 10.96 9.85 0.39
CA ARG A 18 9.56 10.02 0.70
C ARG A 18 8.85 8.68 0.56
N LEU A 19 7.97 8.39 1.51
CA LEU A 19 7.14 7.20 1.52
C LEU A 19 5.70 7.62 1.79
N ILE A 20 4.79 7.20 0.93
CA ILE A 20 3.36 7.29 1.16
C ILE A 20 2.92 5.95 1.76
N ALA A 21 2.38 5.98 2.98
CA ALA A 21 1.82 4.82 3.66
C ALA A 21 0.30 4.97 3.78
N THR A 22 -0.44 3.93 3.38
CA THR A 22 -1.91 3.91 3.45
C THR A 22 -2.41 2.49 3.69
N ASP A 23 -3.60 2.37 4.28
CA ASP A 23 -4.37 1.13 4.17
C ASP A 23 -4.87 0.99 2.72
N GLY A 24 -4.96 -0.25 2.22
CA GLY A 24 -5.67 -0.52 0.97
C GLY A 24 -7.19 -0.48 1.15
N VAL A 25 -7.65 -1.03 2.27
CA VAL A 25 -9.04 -1.00 2.72
C VAL A 25 -9.08 -0.50 4.17
N PHE A 26 -9.74 0.64 4.39
CA PHE A 26 -9.87 1.24 5.71
C PHE A 26 -10.85 0.42 6.56
N SER A 27 -10.34 -0.13 7.67
CA SER A 27 -11.02 -1.14 8.47
C SER A 27 -12.38 -0.73 9.07
N MET A 28 -12.54 0.55 9.44
CA MET A 28 -13.74 1.03 10.11
C MET A 28 -14.90 1.27 9.13
N ASP A 29 -14.59 1.82 7.95
CA ASP A 29 -15.62 2.27 7.00
C ASP A 29 -15.73 1.38 5.76
N GLY A 30 -14.78 0.46 5.56
CA GLY A 30 -14.72 -0.43 4.39
C GLY A 30 -14.34 0.29 3.09
N ILE A 31 -13.86 1.54 3.17
CA ILE A 31 -13.49 2.35 2.02
C ILE A 31 -12.20 1.81 1.42
N ILE A 32 -12.19 1.62 0.09
CA ILE A 32 -10.98 1.30 -0.67
C ILE A 32 -10.23 2.60 -0.98
N ALA A 33 -8.94 2.66 -0.67
CA ALA A 33 -8.12 3.82 -0.97
C ALA A 33 -8.04 4.08 -2.49
N ASN A 34 -7.95 5.35 -2.88
CA ASN A 34 -7.67 5.71 -4.28
C ASN A 34 -6.20 5.44 -4.62
N LEU A 35 -5.83 4.16 -4.73
CA LEU A 35 -4.44 3.76 -4.96
C LEU A 35 -3.90 4.19 -6.32
N GLN A 36 -4.77 4.34 -7.32
CA GLN A 36 -4.41 4.91 -8.61
C GLN A 36 -3.88 6.34 -8.43
N GLY A 37 -4.64 7.21 -7.75
CA GLY A 37 -4.22 8.57 -7.46
C GLY A 37 -2.98 8.64 -6.56
N VAL A 38 -2.88 7.75 -5.56
CA VAL A 38 -1.69 7.65 -4.70
C VAL A 38 -0.46 7.32 -5.53
N CYS A 39 -0.53 6.31 -6.40
CA CYS A 39 0.59 5.90 -7.25
C CYS A 39 0.94 6.97 -8.29
N ASP A 40 -0.04 7.74 -8.78
CA ASP A 40 0.18 8.85 -9.71
C ASP A 40 0.95 9.99 -9.04
N LEU A 41 0.56 10.35 -7.81
CA LEU A 41 1.33 11.32 -7.01
C LEU A 41 2.70 10.79 -6.61
N ALA A 42 2.82 9.52 -6.24
CA ALA A 42 4.08 8.90 -5.90
C ALA A 42 5.08 9.02 -7.06
N GLY A 43 4.65 8.71 -8.28
CA GLY A 43 5.46 8.88 -9.48
C GLY A 43 5.82 10.35 -9.76
N LYS A 44 4.86 11.27 -9.59
CA LYS A 44 5.10 12.72 -9.80
C LYS A 44 6.12 13.30 -8.81
N TYR A 45 6.10 12.84 -7.58
CA TYR A 45 6.91 13.37 -6.49
C TYR A 45 8.05 12.44 -6.08
N ASP A 46 8.45 11.46 -6.91
CA ASP A 46 9.54 10.52 -6.59
C ASP A 46 9.47 9.99 -5.14
N ALA A 47 8.31 9.41 -4.81
CA ALA A 47 8.03 8.81 -3.52
C ALA A 47 7.74 7.32 -3.69
N MET A 48 8.11 6.54 -2.69
CA MET A 48 7.72 5.13 -2.60
C MET A 48 6.29 4.99 -2.10
N VAL A 49 5.65 3.85 -2.38
CA VAL A 49 4.31 3.52 -1.89
C VAL A 49 4.35 2.26 -1.02
N MET A 50 3.80 2.35 0.19
CA MET A 50 3.52 1.24 1.08
C MET A 50 2.01 1.12 1.29
N VAL A 51 1.47 -0.10 1.12
CA VAL A 51 0.05 -0.39 1.35
C VAL A 51 -0.11 -1.48 2.41
N ASP A 52 -0.92 -1.23 3.43
CA ASP A 52 -1.41 -2.28 4.33
C ASP A 52 -2.70 -2.91 3.77
N ASP A 53 -2.58 -4.16 3.32
CA ASP A 53 -3.65 -4.97 2.75
C ASP A 53 -4.23 -6.00 3.72
N SER A 54 -4.01 -5.81 5.02
CA SER A 54 -4.56 -6.69 6.05
C SER A 54 -6.08 -6.88 5.97
N HIS A 55 -6.82 -5.87 5.49
CA HIS A 55 -8.28 -5.93 5.29
C HIS A 55 -8.69 -6.19 3.83
N ALA A 56 -7.76 -6.57 2.96
CA ALA A 56 -8.01 -6.78 1.53
C ALA A 56 -7.57 -8.17 1.05
N VAL A 57 -6.41 -8.64 1.51
CA VAL A 57 -5.82 -9.90 1.05
C VAL A 57 -6.74 -11.08 1.30
N GLY A 58 -6.84 -11.97 0.32
CA GLY A 58 -7.66 -13.18 0.36
C GLY A 58 -9.06 -13.04 -0.23
N PHE A 59 -9.56 -11.82 -0.45
CA PHE A 59 -10.93 -11.62 -0.97
C PHE A 59 -11.15 -10.37 -1.82
N VAL A 60 -10.24 -9.39 -1.81
CA VAL A 60 -10.29 -8.20 -2.68
C VAL A 60 -9.39 -8.44 -3.90
N GLY A 61 -9.87 -8.01 -5.07
CA GLY A 61 -9.25 -8.29 -6.37
C GLY A 61 -9.71 -9.62 -6.96
N LYS A 62 -9.52 -9.81 -8.27
CA LYS A 62 -10.03 -10.99 -8.99
C LYS A 62 -9.45 -12.30 -8.45
N ASN A 63 -8.19 -12.30 -8.03
CA ASN A 63 -7.49 -13.46 -7.51
C ASN A 63 -7.24 -13.35 -5.99
N GLY A 64 -7.89 -12.40 -5.31
CA GLY A 64 -7.71 -12.19 -3.87
C GLY A 64 -6.33 -11.63 -3.50
N ARG A 65 -5.61 -10.98 -4.41
CA ARG A 65 -4.27 -10.43 -4.14
C ARG A 65 -4.29 -9.15 -3.31
N GLY A 66 -5.47 -8.54 -3.14
CA GLY A 66 -5.66 -7.35 -2.33
C GLY A 66 -6.00 -6.11 -3.15
N SER A 67 -5.84 -4.95 -2.52
CA SER A 67 -6.31 -3.66 -3.06
C SER A 67 -5.53 -3.25 -4.30
N ALA A 68 -4.23 -3.57 -4.38
CA ALA A 68 -3.41 -3.24 -5.55
C ALA A 68 -3.90 -3.92 -6.84
N GLU A 69 -4.32 -5.19 -6.77
CA GLU A 69 -4.96 -5.91 -7.88
C GLU A 69 -6.32 -5.30 -8.22
N HIS A 70 -7.15 -5.05 -7.21
CA HIS A 70 -8.47 -4.48 -7.41
C HIS A 70 -8.42 -3.10 -8.10
N CYS A 71 -7.45 -2.27 -7.73
CA CYS A 71 -7.23 -0.95 -8.31
C CYS A 71 -6.41 -0.97 -9.62
N GLY A 72 -5.92 -2.12 -10.08
CA GLY A 72 -5.12 -2.23 -11.30
C GLY A 72 -3.74 -1.56 -11.22
N VAL A 73 -3.18 -1.45 -10.02
CA VAL A 73 -1.87 -0.79 -9.76
C VAL A 73 -0.79 -1.77 -9.30
N GLU A 74 -0.98 -3.07 -9.55
CA GLU A 74 0.06 -4.08 -9.33
C GLU A 74 1.39 -3.64 -9.97
N GLY A 75 2.49 -3.79 -9.23
CA GLY A 75 3.82 -3.34 -9.65
C GLY A 75 4.11 -1.85 -9.44
N ARG A 76 3.12 -1.03 -9.06
CA ARG A 76 3.32 0.37 -8.67
C ARG A 76 3.40 0.59 -7.16
N VAL A 77 3.04 -0.42 -6.37
CA VAL A 77 3.22 -0.44 -4.91
C VAL A 77 4.55 -1.09 -4.57
N ASP A 78 5.43 -0.37 -3.86
CA ASP A 78 6.78 -0.84 -3.55
C ASP A 78 6.81 -1.84 -2.38
N ILE A 79 5.94 -1.63 -1.40
CA ILE A 79 5.86 -2.41 -0.17
C ILE A 79 4.39 -2.73 0.11
N ILE A 80 4.07 -4.01 0.30
CA ILE A 80 2.76 -4.46 0.76
C ILE A 80 2.95 -5.16 2.09
N THR A 81 2.19 -4.74 3.10
CA THR A 81 2.06 -5.48 4.35
C THR A 81 0.70 -6.16 4.42
N GLY A 82 0.64 -7.28 5.13
CA GLY A 82 -0.62 -7.97 5.36
C GLY A 82 -0.57 -8.88 6.57
N THR A 83 -1.73 -9.44 6.92
CA THR A 83 -1.88 -10.36 8.04
C THR A 83 -2.37 -11.72 7.59
N LEU A 84 -1.89 -12.76 8.27
CA LEU A 84 -2.39 -14.12 8.13
C LEU A 84 -3.60 -14.39 9.04
N GLY A 85 -3.90 -13.48 9.97
CA GLY A 85 -4.91 -13.68 11.01
C GLY A 85 -6.32 -13.21 10.71
N LYS A 86 -6.61 -12.85 9.46
CA LYS A 86 -7.95 -12.43 9.02
C LYS A 86 -8.47 -13.39 7.96
N ALA A 87 -8.69 -12.90 6.74
CA ALA A 87 -9.30 -13.67 5.65
C ALA A 87 -8.47 -14.88 5.19
N LEU A 88 -7.18 -14.94 5.54
CA LEU A 88 -6.29 -16.07 5.25
C LEU A 88 -6.40 -17.23 6.27
N GLY A 89 -7.59 -17.42 6.87
CA GLY A 89 -7.88 -18.57 7.73
C GLY A 89 -7.62 -18.37 9.22
N GLY A 90 -7.47 -17.13 9.69
CA GLY A 90 -7.39 -16.83 11.13
C GLY A 90 -6.13 -17.34 11.83
N ALA A 91 -5.04 -17.55 11.10
CA ALA A 91 -3.75 -17.95 11.67
C ALA A 91 -3.10 -16.79 12.48
N SER A 92 -1.86 -16.96 12.93
CA SER A 92 -1.11 -15.86 13.57
C SER A 92 0.02 -15.39 12.66
N GLY A 93 0.29 -14.08 12.68
CA GLY A 93 1.42 -13.47 11.98
C GLY A 93 1.04 -12.44 10.92
N GLY A 94 2.08 -11.83 10.36
CA GLY A 94 2.00 -10.88 9.26
C GLY A 94 3.19 -11.07 8.33
N TYR A 95 3.11 -10.41 7.18
CA TYR A 95 4.16 -10.46 6.18
C TYR A 95 4.38 -9.08 5.57
N THR A 96 5.59 -8.89 5.05
CA THR A 96 5.93 -7.77 4.18
C THR A 96 6.43 -8.35 2.86
N SER A 97 5.84 -7.93 1.75
CA SER A 97 6.30 -8.24 0.40
C SER A 97 6.71 -6.96 -0.32
N GLY A 98 7.75 -7.03 -1.14
CA GLY A 98 8.26 -5.89 -1.88
C GLY A 98 9.48 -6.28 -2.69
N LYS A 99 10.24 -5.29 -3.17
CA LYS A 99 11.50 -5.52 -3.88
C LYS A 99 12.47 -6.34 -3.01
N ASN A 100 13.27 -7.21 -3.63
CA ASN A 100 14.25 -8.05 -2.92
C ASN A 100 15.15 -7.23 -1.99
N GLN A 101 15.61 -6.06 -2.42
CA GLN A 101 16.46 -5.20 -1.60
C GLN A 101 15.76 -4.73 -0.31
N VAL A 102 14.45 -4.49 -0.36
CA VAL A 102 13.65 -4.10 0.82
C VAL A 102 13.51 -5.28 1.76
N VAL A 103 13.14 -6.45 1.24
CA VAL A 103 12.99 -7.68 2.04
C VAL A 103 14.33 -8.08 2.68
N ASP A 104 15.42 -7.98 1.93
CA ASP A 104 16.78 -8.28 2.40
C ASP A 104 17.25 -7.33 3.51
N TRP A 105 16.80 -6.07 3.49
CA TRP A 105 17.17 -5.10 4.51
C TRP A 105 16.38 -5.26 5.82
N LEU A 106 15.17 -5.83 5.73
CA LEU A 106 14.28 -6.04 6.88
C LEU A 106 14.51 -7.38 7.61
N ARG A 107 15.39 -8.25 7.12
CA ARG A 107 15.72 -9.56 7.70
C ARG A 107 17.16 -9.63 8.19
#